data_AF-A0A1V4X841-F1
#
_entry.id   AF-A0A1V4X841-F1
#
_cell.length_a   1.000
_cell.length_b   1.000
_cell.length_c   1.000
_cell.angle_alpha   90.00
_cell.angle_beta   90.00
_cell.angle_gamma   90.00
#
_symmetry.space_group_name_H-M   'P 1'
#
loop_
_entity.id
_entity.type
_entity.pdbx_description
1 polymer ?
#
loop_
_entity_poly.entity_id
_entity_poly.type
_entity_poly.pdbx_seq_one_letter_code
_entity_poly.pdbx_strand_id
1 'polypeptide(L)'
;MKKPRDAKPTPAQKQPTKNPSPKKQAAPNPRIEALEDIKLRGLYLHGYAITHDSAPIVFDTDEYRKLVDQFYKENGDLVTPAIYRACRENYEFFMTMVEKALNQVNDPDE
;
A
#
# COMPACT_ATOMS: atom_id res chain seq x y z
N MET A 1 -12.53 9.75 75.31
CA MET A 1 -12.93 9.91 73.89
C MET A 1 -12.91 8.55 73.18
N LYS A 2 -13.26 8.49 71.89
CA LYS A 2 -13.66 7.31 71.10
C LYS A 2 -12.58 6.19 70.98
N LYS A 3 -13.06 4.93 70.90
CA LYS A 3 -12.48 3.78 70.13
C LYS A 3 -12.94 3.91 68.65
N PRO A 4 -12.41 3.19 67.62
CA PRO A 4 -11.83 1.85 67.68
C PRO A 4 -10.58 1.62 66.76
N ARG A 5 -10.46 0.39 66.21
CA ARG A 5 -9.39 -0.19 65.39
C ARG A 5 -9.46 0.25 63.93
N ASP A 6 -8.30 0.21 63.24
CA ASP A 6 -8.13 -0.17 61.83
C ASP A 6 -6.85 -1.04 61.75
N ALA A 7 -6.72 -2.18 61.06
CA ALA A 7 -7.16 -2.67 59.74
C ALA A 7 -6.06 -2.51 58.66
N LYS A 8 -5.78 -3.61 57.94
CA LYS A 8 -4.71 -3.75 56.91
C LYS A 8 -5.26 -4.66 55.79
N PRO A 9 -5.26 -4.22 54.52
CA PRO A 9 -4.29 -4.68 53.52
C PRO A 9 -3.56 -3.43 52.95
N THR A 10 -3.19 -3.19 51.67
CA THR A 10 -3.22 -3.92 50.38
C THR A 10 -2.07 -3.40 49.49
N PRO A 11 -1.40 -4.22 48.66
CA PRO A 11 -0.48 -3.71 47.64
C PRO A 11 -1.23 -2.93 46.54
N ALA A 12 -0.60 -1.89 45.99
CA ALA A 12 -1.19 -1.06 44.95
C ALA A 12 -1.31 -1.81 43.60
N GLN A 13 -2.50 -1.83 43.01
CA GLN A 13 -2.70 -2.29 41.64
C GLN A 13 -2.03 -1.31 40.67
N LYS A 14 -1.01 -1.77 39.93
CA LYS A 14 -0.54 -1.07 38.73
C LYS A 14 -1.48 -1.38 37.56
N GLN A 15 -1.63 -0.40 36.67
CA GLN A 15 -2.63 -0.40 35.60
C GLN A 15 -2.43 -1.58 34.63
N PRO A 16 -3.50 -2.16 34.06
CA PRO A 16 -3.36 -2.99 32.88
C PRO A 16 -2.82 -2.14 31.72
N THR A 17 -1.76 -2.63 31.07
CA THR A 17 -1.26 -2.02 29.83
C THR A 17 -2.37 -2.02 28.78
N LYS A 18 -2.58 -0.88 28.12
CA LYS A 18 -3.40 -0.84 26.90
C LYS A 18 -2.71 -1.71 25.85
N ASN A 19 -3.22 -2.92 25.62
CA ASN A 19 -2.93 -3.62 24.38
C ASN A 19 -3.33 -2.69 23.22
N PRO A 20 -2.51 -2.57 22.16
CA PRO A 20 -2.96 -1.89 20.95
C PRO A 20 -4.20 -2.65 20.46
N SER A 21 -5.34 -1.95 20.37
CA SER A 21 -6.53 -2.50 19.75
C SER A 21 -6.15 -2.98 18.34
N PRO A 22 -6.52 -4.20 17.91
CA PRO A 22 -6.21 -4.64 16.55
C PRO A 22 -6.75 -3.60 15.56
N LYS A 23 -5.90 -3.09 14.65
CA LYS A 23 -6.31 -2.16 13.58
C LYS A 23 -7.55 -2.82 12.92
N LYS A 24 -8.74 -2.27 13.17
CA LYS A 24 -10.01 -2.86 12.72
C LYS A 24 -9.93 -2.91 11.20
N GLN A 25 -9.91 -4.11 10.61
CA GLN A 25 -9.90 -4.27 9.16
C GLN A 25 -11.06 -3.44 8.60
N ALA A 26 -10.70 -2.41 7.85
CA ALA A 26 -11.66 -1.60 7.12
C ALA A 26 -12.31 -2.48 6.04
N ALA A 27 -13.46 -2.05 5.52
CA ALA A 27 -13.88 -2.55 4.22
C ALA A 27 -12.75 -2.25 3.21
N PRO A 28 -12.48 -3.14 2.23
CA PRO A 28 -11.42 -2.92 1.26
C PRO A 28 -11.52 -1.52 0.65
N ASN A 29 -10.41 -0.80 0.67
CA ASN A 29 -10.35 0.50 0.02
C ASN A 29 -10.27 0.22 -1.49
N PRO A 30 -11.26 0.61 -2.32
CA PRO A 30 -11.27 0.27 -3.74
C PRO A 30 -10.08 0.86 -4.50
N ARG A 31 -9.42 1.89 -3.95
CA ARG A 31 -8.16 2.43 -4.49
C ARG A 31 -6.97 1.50 -4.24
N ILE A 32 -6.95 0.78 -3.11
CA ILE A 32 -5.92 -0.23 -2.84
C ILE A 32 -6.14 -1.43 -3.77
N GLU A 33 -7.37 -1.95 -3.87
CA GLU A 33 -7.70 -3.07 -4.77
C GLU A 33 -7.33 -2.75 -6.23
N ALA A 34 -7.62 -1.54 -6.72
CA ALA A 34 -7.23 -1.10 -8.06
C ALA A 34 -5.71 -1.00 -8.26
N LEU A 35 -4.98 -0.50 -7.26
CA LEU A 35 -3.51 -0.44 -7.30
C LEU A 35 -2.87 -1.84 -7.21
N GLU A 36 -3.47 -2.77 -6.47
CA GLU A 36 -3.05 -4.18 -6.40
C GLU A 36 -3.30 -4.91 -7.73
N ASP A 37 -4.44 -4.71 -8.40
CA ASP A 37 -4.69 -5.19 -9.77
C ASP A 37 -3.63 -4.65 -10.75
N ILE A 38 -3.36 -3.34 -10.70
CA ILE A 38 -2.34 -2.70 -11.54
C ILE A 38 -0.95 -3.33 -11.31
N LYS A 39 -0.56 -3.55 -10.04
CA LYS A 39 0.69 -4.22 -9.66
C LYS A 39 0.75 -5.66 -10.18
N LEU A 40 -0.31 -6.45 -9.99
CA LEU A 40 -0.38 -7.85 -10.42
C LEU A 40 -0.32 -7.98 -11.94
N ARG A 41 -1.00 -7.10 -12.68
CA ARG A 41 -0.96 -7.07 -14.16
C ARG A 41 0.40 -6.62 -14.69
N GLY A 42 1.07 -5.68 -14.03
CA GLY A 42 2.45 -5.31 -14.35
C GLY A 42 3.42 -6.49 -14.21
N LEU A 43 3.38 -7.16 -13.05
CA LEU A 43 4.18 -8.37 -12.79
C LEU A 43 3.88 -9.51 -13.77
N TYR A 44 2.60 -9.70 -14.14
CA TYR A 44 2.20 -10.70 -15.14
C TYR A 44 2.81 -10.41 -16.52
N LEU A 45 2.73 -9.17 -17.01
CA LEU A 45 3.31 -8.78 -18.30
C LEU A 45 4.84 -9.02 -18.31
N HIS A 46 5.53 -8.66 -17.24
CA HIS A 46 6.98 -8.88 -17.10
C HIS A 46 7.36 -10.37 -17.05
N GLY A 47 6.63 -11.18 -16.28
CA GLY A 47 6.82 -12.64 -16.23
C GLY A 47 6.53 -13.33 -17.57
N TYR A 48 5.50 -12.89 -18.28
CA TYR A 48 5.20 -13.33 -19.64
C TYR A 48 6.36 -13.00 -20.60
N ALA A 49 6.87 -11.76 -20.53
CA ALA A 49 7.96 -11.29 -21.38
C ALA A 49 9.25 -12.10 -21.21
N ILE A 50 9.62 -12.42 -19.96
CA ILE A 50 10.76 -13.32 -19.64
C ILE A 50 10.51 -14.72 -20.21
N THR A 51 9.31 -15.27 -20.03
CA THR A 51 8.98 -16.65 -20.44
C THR A 51 9.05 -16.87 -21.96
N HIS A 52 8.80 -15.83 -22.75
CA HIS A 52 8.73 -15.89 -24.21
C HIS A 52 9.91 -15.21 -24.93
N ASP A 53 11.03 -14.96 -24.23
CA ASP A 53 12.20 -14.20 -24.72
C ASP A 53 11.83 -12.86 -25.39
N SER A 54 10.72 -12.28 -24.95
CA SER A 54 10.05 -11.12 -25.55
C SER A 54 10.23 -9.85 -24.70
N ALA A 55 11.14 -9.89 -23.72
CA ALA A 55 11.47 -8.79 -22.82
C ALA A 55 11.70 -7.44 -23.53
N PRO A 56 12.41 -7.34 -24.67
CA PRO A 56 12.60 -6.06 -25.36
C PRO A 56 11.31 -5.47 -25.97
N ILE A 57 10.25 -6.27 -26.14
CA ILE A 57 9.06 -5.93 -26.94
C ILE A 57 7.84 -5.65 -26.04
N VAL A 58 7.66 -6.41 -24.96
CA VAL A 58 6.45 -6.30 -24.11
C VAL A 58 6.27 -4.89 -23.51
N PHE A 59 7.36 -4.18 -23.23
CA PHE A 59 7.31 -2.83 -22.64
C PHE A 59 6.91 -1.71 -23.63
N ASP A 60 6.76 -1.99 -24.93
CA ASP A 60 6.11 -1.05 -25.87
C ASP A 60 4.72 -1.53 -26.34
N THR A 61 4.17 -2.57 -25.71
CA THR A 61 2.82 -3.07 -26.04
C THR A 61 1.73 -2.11 -25.60
N ASP A 62 0.62 -2.13 -26.34
CA ASP A 62 -0.60 -1.43 -25.98
C ASP A 62 -1.18 -1.87 -24.62
N GLU A 63 -0.89 -3.08 -24.14
CA GLU A 63 -1.33 -3.54 -22.82
C GLU A 63 -0.57 -2.85 -21.69
N TYR A 64 0.76 -2.76 -21.80
CA TYR A 64 1.58 -1.99 -20.88
C TYR A 64 1.20 -0.50 -20.91
N ARG A 65 1.05 0.08 -22.10
CA ARG A 65 0.64 1.49 -22.28
C ARG A 65 -0.71 1.77 -21.60
N LYS A 66 -1.73 0.91 -21.81
CA LYS A 66 -3.05 1.02 -21.15
C LYS A 66 -2.96 0.91 -19.63
N LEU A 67 -2.05 0.08 -19.10
CA LEU A 67 -1.83 -0.06 -17.66
C LEU A 67 -1.26 1.22 -17.04
N VAL A 68 -0.29 1.86 -17.70
CA VAL A 68 0.28 3.14 -17.26
C VAL A 68 -0.73 4.30 -17.42
N ASP A 69 -1.52 4.29 -18.50
CA ASP A 69 -2.61 5.25 -18.74
C ASP A 69 -3.71 5.12 -17.65
N GLN A 70 -4.06 3.89 -17.24
CA GLN A 70 -4.98 3.64 -16.12
C GLN A 70 -4.42 4.17 -14.80
N PHE A 71 -3.17 3.81 -14.46
CA PHE A 71 -2.51 4.25 -13.22
C PHE A 71 -2.50 5.77 -13.07
N TYR A 72 -2.14 6.51 -14.13
CA TYR A 72 -2.17 7.98 -14.15
C TYR A 72 -3.59 8.55 -14.02
N LYS A 73 -4.57 7.97 -14.71
CA LYS A 73 -5.98 8.42 -14.65
C LYS A 73 -6.59 8.24 -13.25
N GLU A 74 -6.26 7.15 -12.56
CA GLU A 74 -6.82 6.80 -11.25
C GLU A 74 -6.03 7.41 -10.07
N ASN A 75 -4.81 7.88 -10.31
CA ASN A 75 -3.90 8.40 -9.27
C ASN A 75 -3.22 9.72 -9.66
N GLY A 76 -3.88 10.59 -10.42
CA GLY A 76 -3.31 11.88 -10.89
C GLY A 76 -2.98 12.91 -9.79
N ASP A 77 -3.39 12.65 -8.56
CA ASP A 77 -2.96 13.33 -7.33
C ASP A 77 -1.55 12.90 -6.86
N LEU A 78 -1.13 11.67 -7.17
CA LEU A 78 0.19 11.12 -6.84
C LEU A 78 1.14 11.07 -8.06
N VAL A 79 0.57 10.93 -9.26
CA VAL A 79 1.29 10.71 -10.53
C VAL A 79 1.23 12.00 -11.36
N THR A 80 2.31 12.78 -11.36
CA THR A 80 2.40 13.99 -12.18
C THR A 80 2.56 13.64 -13.67
N PRO A 81 2.28 14.57 -14.62
CA PRO A 81 2.50 14.34 -16.05
C PRO A 81 3.95 14.00 -16.43
N ALA A 82 4.94 14.38 -15.60
CA ALA A 82 6.34 13.99 -15.78
C ALA A 82 6.60 12.54 -15.33
N ILE A 83 6.03 12.14 -14.18
CA ILE A 83 6.09 10.76 -13.70
C ILE A 83 5.38 9.82 -14.70
N TYR A 84 4.21 10.20 -15.21
CA TYR A 84 3.48 9.44 -16.23
C TYR A 84 4.34 9.13 -17.48
N ARG A 85 5.11 10.11 -17.98
CA ARG A 85 6.02 9.89 -19.12
C ARG A 85 7.14 8.91 -18.76
N ALA A 86 7.82 9.11 -17.64
CA ALA A 86 8.86 8.18 -17.18
C ALA A 86 8.32 6.75 -16.96
N CYS A 87 7.09 6.61 -16.44
CA CYS A 87 6.40 5.33 -16.33
C CYS A 87 6.09 4.69 -17.69
N ARG A 88 5.92 5.44 -18.78
CA ARG A 88 5.74 4.86 -20.13
C ARG A 88 7.05 4.41 -20.77
N GLU A 89 8.19 4.91 -20.30
CA GLU A 89 9.52 4.61 -20.84
C GLU A 89 10.31 3.58 -20.00
N ASN A 90 9.92 3.36 -18.74
CA ASN A 90 10.62 2.43 -17.82
C ASN A 90 9.64 1.65 -16.92
N TYR A 91 9.65 0.31 -17.08
CA TYR A 91 8.85 -0.64 -16.30
C TYR A 91 9.22 -0.69 -14.81
N GLU A 92 10.51 -0.69 -14.47
CA GLU A 92 10.97 -0.77 -13.07
C GLU A 92 10.58 0.48 -12.29
N PHE A 93 10.67 1.64 -12.95
CA PHE A 93 10.19 2.91 -12.41
C PHE A 93 8.67 2.94 -12.26
N PHE A 94 7.92 2.44 -13.25
CA PHE A 94 6.47 2.30 -13.15
C PHE A 94 6.07 1.43 -11.95
N MET A 95 6.64 0.23 -11.81
CA MET A 95 6.35 -0.66 -10.68
C MET A 95 6.74 -0.04 -9.33
N THR A 96 7.86 0.70 -9.27
CA THR A 96 8.28 1.46 -8.09
C THR A 96 7.26 2.54 -7.72
N MET A 97 6.69 3.23 -8.71
CA MET A 97 5.65 4.24 -8.49
C MET A 97 4.31 3.65 -8.07
N VAL A 98 3.94 2.47 -8.57
CA VAL A 98 2.75 1.73 -8.10
C VAL A 98 2.94 1.28 -6.65
N GLU A 99 4.12 0.76 -6.28
CA GLU A 99 4.42 0.37 -4.90
C GLU A 99 4.40 1.56 -3.94
N LYS A 100 4.97 2.71 -4.36
CA LYS A 100 4.89 3.94 -3.58
C LYS A 100 3.43 4.39 -3.38
N ALA A 101 2.60 4.32 -4.42
CA ALA A 101 1.19 4.67 -4.32
C ALA A 101 0.42 3.71 -3.39
N LEU A 102 0.72 2.40 -3.43
CA LEU A 102 0.16 1.43 -2.49
C LEU A 102 0.52 1.75 -1.05
N ASN A 103 1.80 2.03 -0.76
CA ASN A 103 2.25 2.35 0.60
C ASN A 103 1.57 3.62 1.12
N GLN A 104 1.59 4.70 0.32
CA GLN A 104 0.99 6.00 0.69
C GLN A 104 -0.54 5.93 0.91
N VAL A 105 -1.24 4.95 0.33
CA VAL A 105 -2.69 4.73 0.55
C VAL A 105 -2.95 3.72 1.70
N ASN A 106 -1.97 2.91 2.09
CA ASN A 106 -2.05 1.99 3.24
C ASN A 106 -1.68 2.64 4.57
N ASP A 107 -0.60 3.41 4.62
CA ASP A 107 -0.18 4.19 5.78
C ASP A 107 0.21 5.62 5.31
N PRO A 108 -0.72 6.59 5.38
CA PRO A 108 -0.53 7.95 4.84
C PRO A 108 0.27 8.88 5.77
N ASP A 109 0.78 8.35 6.90
CA ASP A 109 1.59 9.06 7.90
C ASP A 109 3.11 8.84 7.71
N GLU A 110 3.54 8.18 6.62
CA GLU A 110 4.95 7.82 6.28
C GLU A 110 5.49 8.55 5.02
#